data_AF-A0AA52ASL2-F1
#
_entry.id   AF-A0AA52ASL2-F1
#
_cell.length_a   1.000
_cell.length_b   1.000
_cell.length_c   1.000
_cell.angle_alpha   90.00
_cell.angle_beta   90.00
_cell.angle_gamma   90.00
#
_symmetry.space_group_name_H-M   'P 1'
#
loop_
_entity.id
_entity.type
_entity.pdbx_description
1 polymer ?
#
loop_
_entity_poly.entity_id
_entity_poly.type
_entity_poly.pdbx_seq_one_letter_code
_entity_poly.pdbx_strand_id
1 'polypeptide(L)'
;METNNDTRAPDIAMMRETINRLLTPTENTPHTSTELETLTGLLRGHMELLMPEVQAAAVKLPKDDVPRYCALACIGEARQRLAAEPSPVPGGDGAYARRLARSLAALCDHYETLTGVSMCLACDKPIKVGDESVPYDQVSPSGGGVGAGRVHARCVNALHCR
;
A
#
# COMPACT_ATOMS: atom_id res chain seq x y z
N MET A 1 32.90 -0.36 -14.45
CA MET A 1 31.45 -0.64 -14.54
C MET A 1 30.89 -0.47 -13.14
N GLU A 2 30.53 0.76 -12.79
CA GLU A 2 29.88 1.07 -11.52
C GLU A 2 28.37 0.99 -11.74
N THR A 3 27.73 -0.06 -11.22
CA THR A 3 26.28 -0.13 -11.13
C THR A 3 25.84 0.77 -9.98
N ASN A 4 25.71 2.07 -10.25
CA ASN A 4 25.10 3.02 -9.33
C ASN A 4 23.58 2.77 -9.38
N ASN A 5 23.13 1.73 -8.67
CA ASN A 5 21.72 1.42 -8.51
C ASN A 5 21.15 2.41 -7.50
N ASP A 6 20.97 3.66 -7.95
CA ASP A 6 20.29 4.71 -7.21
C ASP A 6 18.81 4.31 -7.14
N THR A 7 18.54 3.36 -6.24
CA THR A 7 17.25 2.69 -6.08
C THR A 7 16.39 3.67 -5.30
N ARG A 8 15.84 4.66 -6.02
CA ARG A 8 14.88 5.59 -5.46
C ARG A 8 13.75 4.76 -4.85
N ALA A 9 13.57 4.89 -3.54
CA ALA A 9 12.53 4.15 -2.82
C ALA A 9 11.18 4.28 -3.56
N PRO A 10 10.36 3.21 -3.61
CA PRO A 10 9.05 3.26 -4.24
C PRO A 10 8.23 4.44 -3.73
N ASP A 11 7.60 5.17 -4.64
CA ASP A 11 6.71 6.29 -4.29
C ASP A 11 5.35 5.75 -3.82
N ILE A 12 5.30 5.32 -2.56
CA ILE A 12 4.11 4.73 -1.94
C ILE A 12 2.94 5.72 -1.94
N ALA A 13 3.20 7.02 -1.80
CA ALA A 13 2.17 8.05 -1.82
C ALA A 13 1.47 8.10 -3.19
N MET A 14 2.25 8.11 -4.28
CA MET A 14 1.71 8.07 -5.64
C MET A 14 0.93 6.78 -5.94
N MET A 15 1.43 5.63 -5.45
CA MET A 15 0.71 4.36 -5.58
C MET A 15 -0.65 4.41 -4.86
N ARG A 16 -0.70 4.95 -3.64
CA ARG A 16 -1.94 5.13 -2.87
C ARG A 16 -2.90 6.12 -3.52
N GLU A 17 -2.40 7.19 -4.13
CA GLU A 17 -3.23 8.11 -4.92
C GLU A 17 -3.90 7.37 -6.09
N THR A 18 -3.14 6.56 -6.81
CA THR A 18 -3.65 5.76 -7.94
C THR A 18 -4.70 4.75 -7.49
N ILE A 19 -4.48 4.08 -6.34
CA ILE A 19 -5.44 3.17 -5.71
C ILE A 19 -6.75 3.91 -5.40
N ASN A 20 -6.65 5.09 -4.78
CA ASN A 20 -7.80 5.86 -4.32
C ASN A 20 -8.69 6.33 -5.47
N ARG A 21 -8.14 6.55 -6.67
CA ARG A 21 -8.95 6.85 -7.86
C ARG A 21 -9.94 5.74 -8.22
N LEU A 22 -9.69 4.49 -7.81
CA LEU A 22 -10.56 3.34 -8.11
C LEU A 22 -11.37 2.82 -6.92
N LEU A 23 -10.88 3.03 -5.69
CA LEU A 23 -11.49 2.47 -4.48
C LEU A 23 -12.32 3.49 -3.69
N THR A 24 -12.02 4.78 -3.82
CA THR A 24 -12.81 5.83 -3.19
C THR A 24 -14.04 6.11 -4.07
N PRO A 25 -15.24 6.27 -3.50
CA PRO A 25 -16.38 6.75 -4.26
C PRO A 25 -16.08 8.19 -4.68
N THR A 26 -15.54 8.38 -5.88
CA THR A 26 -15.66 9.64 -6.60
C THR A 26 -17.12 9.77 -7.02
N GLU A 27 -17.59 11.01 -7.21
CA GLU A 27 -18.95 11.32 -7.70
C GLU A 27 -19.44 10.25 -8.69
N ASN A 28 -20.72 9.84 -8.58
CA ASN A 28 -21.36 8.63 -9.16
C ASN A 28 -21.16 8.37 -10.68
N THR A 29 -20.29 9.09 -11.35
CA THR A 29 -19.81 8.93 -12.71
C THR A 29 -18.87 7.70 -12.80
N PRO A 30 -19.26 6.67 -13.56
CA PRO A 30 -18.37 5.55 -13.87
C PRO A 30 -17.15 6.03 -14.66
N HIS A 31 -15.99 5.42 -14.41
CA HIS A 31 -14.83 5.62 -15.28
C HIS A 31 -15.12 5.16 -16.70
N THR A 32 -14.63 5.92 -17.67
CA THR A 32 -14.63 5.53 -19.08
C THR A 32 -13.68 4.35 -19.32
N SER A 33 -13.87 3.64 -20.44
CA SER A 33 -13.00 2.52 -20.81
C SER A 33 -11.52 2.93 -20.90
N THR A 34 -11.21 4.08 -21.50
CA THR A 34 -9.84 4.59 -21.64
C THR A 34 -9.20 4.96 -20.30
N GLU A 35 -9.98 5.50 -19.35
CA GLU A 35 -9.49 5.76 -17.99
C GLU A 35 -9.19 4.44 -17.26
N LEU A 36 -10.07 3.43 -17.39
CA LEU A 36 -9.86 2.12 -16.80
C LEU A 36 -8.62 1.42 -17.37
N GLU A 37 -8.40 1.49 -18.68
CA GLU A 37 -7.18 0.97 -19.33
C GLU A 37 -5.93 1.66 -18.78
N THR A 38 -5.96 3.00 -18.69
CA THR A 38 -4.85 3.81 -18.17
C THR A 38 -4.53 3.47 -16.71
N LEU A 39 -5.55 3.45 -15.84
CA LEU A 39 -5.39 3.11 -14.43
C LEU A 39 -4.94 1.67 -14.24
N THR A 40 -5.45 0.73 -15.03
CA THR A 40 -5.01 -0.67 -15.01
C THR A 40 -3.53 -0.79 -15.40
N GLY A 41 -3.08 -0.06 -16.43
CA GLY A 41 -1.67 0.01 -16.81
C GLY A 41 -0.78 0.54 -15.68
N LEU A 42 -1.19 1.63 -15.04
CA LEU A 42 -0.47 2.20 -13.88
C LEU A 42 -0.39 1.21 -12.72
N LEU A 43 -1.50 0.56 -12.36
CA LEU A 43 -1.54 -0.44 -11.30
C LEU A 43 -0.59 -1.61 -11.59
N ARG A 44 -0.59 -2.13 -12.82
CA ARG A 44 0.34 -3.20 -13.23
C ARG A 44 1.80 -2.76 -13.05
N GLY A 45 2.16 -1.59 -13.58
CA GLY A 45 3.51 -1.05 -13.45
C GLY A 45 3.94 -0.82 -11.99
N HIS A 46 3.05 -0.28 -11.16
CA HIS A 46 3.33 -0.12 -9.72
C HIS A 46 3.52 -1.47 -9.00
N MET A 47 2.72 -2.48 -9.33
CA MET A 47 2.89 -3.83 -8.75
C MET A 47 4.21 -4.47 -9.19
N GLU A 48 4.60 -4.33 -10.46
CA GLU A 48 5.87 -4.83 -10.99
C GLU A 48 7.07 -4.19 -10.30
N LEU A 49 6.98 -2.90 -9.97
CA LEU A 49 8.00 -2.17 -9.20
C LEU A 49 8.02 -2.57 -7.71
N LEU A 50 6.85 -2.72 -7.08
CA LEU A 50 6.77 -2.88 -5.62
C LEU A 50 6.98 -4.32 -5.15
N MET A 51 6.58 -5.33 -5.93
CA MET A 51 6.72 -6.75 -5.53
C MET A 51 8.17 -7.16 -5.23
N PRO A 52 9.19 -6.80 -6.05
CA PRO A 52 10.59 -7.10 -5.73
C PRO A 52 11.05 -6.46 -4.42
N GLU A 53 10.59 -5.24 -4.13
CA GLU A 53 10.95 -4.50 -2.91
C GLU A 53 10.33 -5.12 -1.65
N VAL A 54 9.04 -5.52 -1.72
CA VAL A 54 8.38 -6.28 -0.64
C VAL A 54 9.10 -7.62 -0.44
N GLN A 55 9.47 -8.31 -1.52
CA GLN A 55 10.22 -9.57 -1.44
C GLN A 55 11.57 -9.35 -0.76
N ALA A 56 12.32 -8.33 -1.17
CA ALA A 56 13.63 -7.97 -0.63
C ALA A 56 13.56 -7.58 0.85
N ALA A 57 12.50 -6.89 1.28
CA ALA A 57 12.27 -6.58 2.69
C ALA A 57 11.89 -7.83 3.49
N ALA A 58 10.98 -8.66 2.97
CA ALA A 58 10.53 -9.88 3.64
C ALA A 58 11.67 -10.90 3.84
N VAL A 59 12.58 -11.03 2.87
CA VAL A 59 13.67 -12.01 2.98
C VAL A 59 14.68 -11.70 4.08
N LYS A 60 14.72 -10.46 4.58
CA LYS A 60 15.58 -10.03 5.70
C LYS A 60 15.08 -10.51 7.06
N LEU A 61 13.81 -10.87 7.17
CA LEU A 61 13.22 -11.39 8.40
C LEU A 61 13.51 -12.89 8.59
N PRO A 62 13.49 -13.42 9.82
CA PRO A 62 13.63 -14.85 10.10
C PRO A 62 12.64 -15.69 9.29
N LYS A 63 13.01 -16.94 8.98
CA LYS A 63 12.16 -17.82 8.15
C LYS A 63 10.79 -18.06 8.78
N ASP A 64 10.73 -18.18 10.10
CA ASP A 64 9.52 -18.51 10.85
C ASP A 64 8.69 -17.27 11.25
N ASP A 65 9.07 -16.09 10.76
CA ASP A 65 8.40 -14.82 11.09
C ASP A 65 7.07 -14.67 10.33
N VAL A 66 5.99 -14.38 11.05
CA VAL A 66 4.64 -14.27 10.48
C VAL A 66 4.54 -13.15 9.42
N PRO A 67 5.00 -11.91 9.67
CA PRO A 67 5.07 -10.86 8.65
C PRO A 67 5.76 -11.29 7.34
N ARG A 68 6.85 -12.06 7.41
CA ARG A 68 7.51 -12.62 6.24
C ARG A 68 6.57 -13.51 5.42
N TYR A 69 5.92 -14.48 6.06
CA TYR A 69 5.01 -15.39 5.36
C TYR A 69 3.84 -14.65 4.71
N CYS A 70 3.20 -13.73 5.43
CA CYS A 70 2.09 -12.94 4.92
C CYS A 70 2.49 -12.14 3.67
N ALA A 71 3.64 -11.47 3.70
CA ALA A 71 4.12 -10.69 2.57
C ALA A 71 4.42 -11.55 1.33
N LEU A 72 5.07 -12.71 1.51
CA LEU A 72 5.38 -13.61 0.40
C LEU A 72 4.12 -14.24 -0.20
N ALA A 73 3.12 -14.58 0.64
CA ALA A 73 1.82 -15.05 0.16
C ALA A 73 1.09 -13.96 -0.64
N CYS A 74 1.12 -12.70 -0.15
CA CYS A 74 0.54 -11.55 -0.86
C CYS A 74 1.18 -11.36 -2.25
N ILE A 75 2.50 -11.51 -2.38
CA ILE A 75 3.18 -11.47 -3.69
C ILE A 75 2.69 -12.59 -4.61
N GLY A 76 2.54 -13.80 -4.09
CA GLY A 76 2.00 -14.93 -4.86
C GLY A 76 0.61 -14.63 -5.43
N GLU A 77 -0.29 -14.12 -4.58
CA GLU A 77 -1.63 -13.73 -4.99
C GLU A 77 -1.63 -12.55 -5.97
N ALA A 78 -0.78 -11.54 -5.75
CA ALA A 78 -0.60 -10.42 -6.66
C ALA A 78 -0.19 -10.88 -8.07
N ARG A 79 0.75 -11.82 -8.17
CA ARG A 79 1.17 -12.42 -9.45
C ARG A 79 0.02 -13.18 -10.12
N GLN A 80 -0.76 -13.96 -9.38
CA GLN A 80 -1.93 -14.65 -9.91
C GLN A 80 -2.97 -13.66 -10.45
N ARG A 81 -3.22 -12.57 -9.73
CA ARG A 81 -4.16 -11.52 -10.17
C ARG A 81 -3.68 -10.79 -11.41
N LEU A 82 -2.37 -10.56 -11.57
CA LEU A 82 -1.78 -9.95 -12.78
C LEU A 82 -1.85 -10.86 -14.02
N ALA A 83 -1.76 -12.17 -13.81
CA ALA A 83 -1.86 -13.19 -14.86
C ALA A 83 -3.32 -13.45 -15.29
N ALA A 84 -4.29 -13.08 -14.46
CA ALA A 84 -5.71 -13.25 -14.78
C ALA A 84 -6.19 -12.22 -15.80
N GLU A 85 -7.16 -12.62 -16.63
CA GLU A 85 -7.84 -11.73 -17.57
C GLU A 85 -9.06 -11.06 -16.92
N PRO A 86 -9.48 -9.88 -17.42
CA PRO A 86 -10.77 -9.30 -17.08
C PRO A 86 -11.91 -10.25 -17.46
N SER A 87 -13.00 -10.20 -16.68
CA SER A 87 -14.20 -10.97 -17.02
C SER A 87 -14.88 -10.37 -18.26
N PRO A 88 -15.38 -11.17 -19.22
CA PRO A 88 -16.00 -10.66 -20.44
C PRO A 88 -17.41 -10.05 -20.23
N VAL A 89 -17.87 -9.97 -18.98
CA VAL A 89 -19.19 -9.42 -18.65
C VAL A 89 -19.13 -7.90 -18.56
N PRO A 90 -20.25 -7.17 -18.82
CA PRO A 90 -20.29 -5.72 -18.64
C PRO A 90 -19.79 -5.31 -17.24
N GLY A 91 -18.83 -4.38 -17.20
CA GLY A 91 -18.18 -3.92 -15.96
C GLY A 91 -17.04 -4.81 -15.45
N GLY A 92 -16.67 -5.87 -16.18
CA GLY A 92 -15.56 -6.77 -15.85
C GLY A 92 -14.21 -6.07 -15.73
N ASP A 93 -13.93 -5.09 -16.59
CA ASP A 93 -12.70 -4.30 -16.55
C ASP A 93 -12.59 -3.46 -15.28
N GLY A 94 -13.68 -2.80 -14.87
CA GLY A 94 -13.71 -2.03 -13.62
C GLY A 94 -13.55 -2.93 -12.39
N ALA A 95 -14.16 -4.11 -12.40
CA ALA A 95 -13.99 -5.10 -11.34
C ALA A 95 -12.54 -5.62 -11.29
N TYR A 96 -11.91 -5.81 -12.45
CA TYR A 96 -10.51 -6.21 -12.57
C TYR A 96 -9.57 -5.13 -12.03
N ALA A 97 -9.73 -3.89 -12.47
CA ALA A 97 -8.94 -2.75 -12.00
C ALA A 97 -9.02 -2.59 -10.48
N ARG A 98 -10.22 -2.68 -9.88
CA ARG A 98 -10.41 -2.62 -8.42
C ARG A 98 -9.74 -3.79 -7.69
N ARG A 99 -9.71 -4.98 -8.29
CA ARG A 99 -9.01 -6.15 -7.72
C ARG A 99 -7.49 -5.91 -7.70
N LEU A 100 -6.92 -5.36 -8.77
CA LEU A 100 -5.51 -4.97 -8.80
C LEU A 100 -5.22 -3.83 -7.80
N ALA A 101 -6.09 -2.82 -7.71
CA ALA A 101 -5.94 -1.73 -6.73
C ALA A 101 -5.89 -2.26 -5.28
N ARG A 102 -6.73 -3.23 -4.93
CA ARG A 102 -6.68 -3.88 -3.60
C ARG A 102 -5.41 -4.71 -3.39
N SER A 103 -4.90 -5.38 -4.41
CA SER A 103 -3.58 -6.04 -4.32
C SER A 103 -2.46 -5.03 -4.07
N LEU A 104 -2.44 -3.93 -4.81
CA LEU A 104 -1.42 -2.92 -4.66
C LEU A 104 -1.48 -2.27 -3.27
N ALA A 105 -2.67 -2.01 -2.75
CA ALA A 105 -2.85 -1.49 -1.39
C ALA A 105 -2.21 -2.43 -0.34
N ALA A 106 -2.49 -3.73 -0.41
CA ALA A 106 -1.91 -4.71 0.49
C ALA A 106 -0.37 -4.80 0.36
N LEU A 107 0.17 -4.69 -0.86
CA LEU A 107 1.62 -4.63 -1.07
C LEU A 107 2.23 -3.36 -0.46
N CYS A 108 1.58 -2.20 -0.58
CA CYS A 108 2.00 -0.96 0.08
C CYS A 108 2.04 -1.13 1.60
N ASP A 109 0.98 -1.70 2.19
CA ASP A 109 0.89 -1.94 3.64
C ASP A 109 2.00 -2.89 4.11
N HIS A 110 2.28 -3.96 3.36
CA HIS A 110 3.38 -4.87 3.64
C HIS A 110 4.75 -4.19 3.51
N TYR A 111 4.98 -3.40 2.46
CA TYR A 111 6.24 -2.69 2.27
C TYR A 111 6.53 -1.74 3.42
N GLU A 112 5.56 -0.91 3.81
CA GLU A 112 5.68 0.02 4.93
C GLU A 112 5.93 -0.71 6.26
N THR A 113 5.20 -1.80 6.51
CA THR A 113 5.37 -2.64 7.70
C THR A 113 6.77 -3.26 7.77
N LEU A 114 7.24 -3.85 6.67
CA LEU A 114 8.52 -4.55 6.62
C LEU A 114 9.74 -3.63 6.63
N THR A 115 9.60 -2.42 6.08
CA THR A 115 10.67 -1.42 6.08
C THR A 115 10.66 -0.52 7.31
N GLY A 116 9.62 -0.64 8.15
CA GLY A 116 9.44 0.20 9.33
C GLY A 116 9.25 1.68 8.98
N VAL A 117 8.82 1.98 7.75
CA VAL A 117 8.45 3.31 7.29
C VAL A 117 6.94 3.42 7.45
N SER A 118 6.47 4.12 8.47
CA SER A 118 5.05 4.37 8.68
C SER A 118 4.76 5.86 8.59
N MET A 119 3.67 6.29 7.96
CA MET A 119 3.31 7.71 7.97
C MET A 119 2.62 8.09 9.29
N CYS A 120 3.02 9.22 9.87
CA CYS A 120 2.39 9.76 11.06
C CYS A 120 1.06 10.41 10.73
N LEU A 121 -0.06 9.81 11.16
CA LEU A 121 -1.42 10.27 10.84
C LEU A 121 -1.75 11.69 11.35
N ALA A 122 -0.96 12.25 12.27
CA ALA A 122 -1.17 13.59 12.78
C ALA A 122 -0.47 14.70 11.97
N CYS A 123 0.57 14.37 11.20
CA CYS A 123 1.39 15.39 10.53
C CYS A 123 1.86 15.01 9.13
N ASP A 124 1.42 13.87 8.59
CA ASP A 124 1.79 13.33 7.28
C ASP A 124 3.29 13.30 7.02
N LYS A 125 4.10 13.07 8.07
CA LYS A 125 5.55 12.85 7.96
C LYS A 125 5.90 11.38 8.23
N PRO A 126 6.92 10.83 7.54
CA PRO A 126 7.36 9.47 7.80
C PRO A 126 7.96 9.32 9.20
N ILE A 127 7.53 8.28 9.90
CA ILE A 127 8.10 7.71 11.12
C ILE A 127 9.18 6.73 10.67
N LYS A 128 10.42 7.01 11.05
CA LYS A 128 11.57 6.17 10.69
C LYS A 128 11.78 5.08 11.73
N VAL A 129 12.49 4.03 11.33
CA VAL A 129 12.98 3.02 12.26
C VAL A 129 13.81 3.68 13.36
N GLY A 130 13.39 3.51 14.62
CA GLY A 130 14.00 4.13 15.80
C GLY A 130 13.28 5.37 16.34
N ASP A 131 12.34 5.95 15.59
CA ASP A 131 11.50 7.04 16.10
C ASP A 131 10.47 6.52 17.11
N GLU A 132 10.34 7.19 18.25
CA GLU A 132 9.28 6.91 19.21
C GLU A 132 7.91 7.19 18.56
N SER A 133 7.09 6.16 18.49
CA SER A 133 5.75 6.24 17.92
C SER A 133 4.76 5.41 18.70
N VAL A 134 3.53 5.91 18.78
CA VAL A 134 2.41 5.23 19.43
C VAL A 134 1.36 4.84 18.39
N PRO A 135 0.63 3.74 18.60
CA PRO A 135 -0.57 3.41 17.84
C PRO A 135 -1.60 4.55 17.88
N TYR A 136 -2.23 4.87 16.75
CA TYR A 136 -3.23 5.94 16.66
C TYR A 136 -4.49 5.66 17.50
N ASP A 137 -4.88 4.39 17.59
CA ASP A 137 -6.03 3.93 18.39
C ASP A 137 -5.84 4.15 19.90
N GLN A 138 -4.59 4.25 20.39
CA GLN A 138 -4.27 4.64 21.76
C GLN A 138 -4.40 6.14 22.03
N VAL A 139 -4.47 6.96 20.97
CA VAL A 139 -4.53 8.43 21.05
C VAL A 139 -5.95 8.94 20.80
N SER A 140 -6.70 8.31 19.89
CA SER A 140 -8.10 8.63 19.61
C SER A 140 -8.92 7.34 19.55
N PRO A 141 -9.70 7.00 20.60
CA PRO A 141 -10.40 5.72 20.72
C PRO A 141 -11.67 5.62 19.85
N SER A 142 -11.76 6.40 18.77
CA SER A 142 -12.90 6.47 17.86
C SER A 142 -12.92 5.26 16.91
N GLY A 143 -13.16 4.08 17.49
CA GLY A 143 -13.57 2.81 16.87
C GLY A 143 -13.20 2.54 15.41
N GLY A 144 -12.22 1.64 15.19
CA GLY A 144 -12.09 0.92 13.91
C GLY A 144 -10.73 0.26 13.69
N GLY A 145 -10.59 -0.99 14.12
CA GLY A 145 -9.47 -1.88 13.76
C GLY A 145 -8.18 -1.66 14.57
N VAL A 146 -7.73 -2.72 15.26
CA VAL A 146 -6.47 -2.73 15.99
C VAL A 146 -5.32 -2.55 15.00
N GLY A 147 -4.54 -1.47 15.13
CA GLY A 147 -3.20 -1.35 14.53
C GLY A 147 -3.04 -0.74 13.13
N ALA A 148 -4.03 -0.06 12.55
CA ALA A 148 -3.90 0.48 11.19
C ALA A 148 -3.09 1.78 11.06
N GLY A 149 -2.73 2.46 12.16
CA GLY A 149 -2.08 3.77 12.11
C GLY A 149 -1.10 4.05 13.24
N ARG A 150 -0.04 4.81 12.95
CA ARG A 150 0.96 5.26 13.94
C ARG A 150 1.04 6.78 13.98
N VAL A 151 1.41 7.32 15.13
CA VAL A 151 1.65 8.74 15.36
C VAL A 151 2.99 8.89 16.08
N HIS A 152 3.81 9.88 15.71
CA HIS A 152 5.01 10.18 16.50
C HIS A 152 4.60 10.48 17.95
N ALA A 153 5.39 10.06 18.94
CA ALA A 153 5.13 10.39 20.34
C ALA A 153 4.94 11.90 20.56
N ARG A 154 5.74 12.74 19.88
CA ARG A 154 5.59 14.21 19.91
C ARG A 154 4.30 14.75 19.29
N CYS A 155 3.68 14.00 18.37
CA CYS A 155 2.47 14.43 17.67
C CYS A 155 1.19 14.02 18.39
N VAL A 156 1.29 13.20 19.45
CA VAL A 156 0.15 12.78 20.29
C VAL A 156 -0.60 13.97 20.86
N ASN A 157 0.12 14.96 21.41
CA ASN A 157 -0.50 16.14 22.02
C ASN A 157 -1.19 17.04 20.99
N ALA A 158 -0.80 16.99 19.72
CA ALA A 158 -1.44 17.76 18.65
C ALA A 158 -2.84 17.22 18.28
N LEU A 159 -3.12 15.94 18.58
CA LEU A 159 -4.42 15.30 18.34
C LEU A 159 -5.44 15.55 19.48
N HIS A 160 -4.97 15.85 20.69
CA HIS A 160 -5.81 16.07 21.89
C HIS A 160 -6.33 17.50 22.05
N CYS A 161 -5.89 18.45 21.22
CA CYS A 161 -6.29 19.86 21.28
C CYS A 161 -7.35 20.24 20.21
N ARG A 162 -8.20 19.30 19.77
CA ARG A 162 -9.34 19.58 18.88
C ARG A 162 -10.66 19.49 19.61
#